data_AF-A0A1T3WLX1-F1
#
_entry.id   AF-A0A1T3WLX1-F1
#
_cell.length_a   1.000
_cell.length_b   1.000
_cell.length_c   1.000
_cell.angle_alpha   90.00
_cell.angle_beta   90.00
_cell.angle_gamma   90.00
#
_symmetry.space_group_name_H-M   'P 1'
#
loop_
_entity.id
_entity.type
_entity.pdbx_description
1 polymer ?
#
loop_
_entity_poly.entity_id
_entity_poly.type
_entity_poly.pdbx_seq_one_letter_code
_entity_poly.pdbx_strand_id
1 'polypeptide(L)'
;MTSANPKLAIIYYSATGHGTSMAARVATAAEAAGAEVRLRHAAETADPESFAHNPAWTANYEAHVGKPAATGEDIVWADAVIFGSPTRFGSPAAPLRAFLDSLGGLWSQGKLADKVYAGFTSTQTAHGGQESTLLNLYVTLMHFGGIIVAPGYTDPVKFVDGNPYGVGLIANRENITAFDDATADALDHLARRVVGVASRLA
;
A
#
# COMPACT_ATOMS: atom_id res chain seq x y z
N MET A 1 14.29 -22.67 -16.48
CA MET A 1 13.90 -22.54 -15.07
C MET A 1 12.50 -21.97 -15.06
N THR A 2 11.52 -22.74 -14.60
CA THR A 2 10.16 -22.23 -14.37
C THR A 2 10.25 -21.28 -13.18
N SER A 3 10.33 -19.96 -13.41
CA SER A 3 10.37 -18.99 -12.32
C SER A 3 9.09 -19.15 -11.50
N ALA A 4 9.22 -19.39 -10.20
CA ALA A 4 8.07 -19.40 -9.31
C ALA A 4 7.32 -18.05 -9.40
N ASN A 5 6.00 -18.07 -9.23
CA ASN A 5 5.19 -16.85 -9.21
C ASN A 5 5.75 -15.90 -8.13
N PRO A 6 5.97 -14.60 -8.44
CA PRO A 6 6.48 -13.65 -7.46
C PRO A 6 5.47 -13.50 -6.32
N LYS A 7 5.98 -13.45 -5.08
CA LYS A 7 5.17 -13.26 -3.88
C LYS A 7 5.04 -11.78 -3.57
N LEU A 8 3.80 -11.28 -3.55
CA LEU A 8 3.50 -9.88 -3.27
C LEU A 8 2.72 -9.76 -1.96
N ALA A 9 3.27 -9.03 -0.99
CA ALA A 9 2.50 -8.55 0.15
C ALA A 9 1.94 -7.14 -0.13
N ILE A 10 0.66 -6.95 0.09
CA ILE A 10 0.02 -5.63 0.06
C ILE A 10 -0.35 -5.30 1.50
N ILE A 11 0.43 -4.40 2.11
CA ILE A 11 0.29 -4.03 3.51
C ILE A 11 -0.21 -2.60 3.58
N TYR A 12 -1.39 -2.39 4.13
CA TYR A 12 -2.01 -1.07 4.09
C TYR A 12 -2.75 -0.76 5.38
N TYR A 13 -2.88 0.52 5.69
CA TYR A 13 -3.88 0.98 6.64
C TYR A 13 -4.98 1.75 5.91
N SER A 14 -6.20 1.60 6.40
CA SER A 14 -7.36 2.36 5.96
C SER A 14 -8.27 2.56 7.17
N ALA A 15 -8.64 3.81 7.44
CA ALA A 15 -9.64 4.15 8.46
C ALA A 15 -11.04 3.95 7.88
N THR A 16 -11.37 4.67 6.80
CA THR A 16 -12.74 4.80 6.27
C THR A 16 -13.01 4.00 4.99
N GLY A 17 -12.15 3.04 4.64
CA GLY A 17 -12.39 2.10 3.53
C GLY A 17 -11.74 2.47 2.19
N HIS A 18 -11.36 3.72 1.93
CA HIS A 18 -10.70 4.11 0.67
C HIS A 18 -9.45 3.29 0.36
N GLY A 19 -8.51 3.23 1.31
CA GLY A 19 -7.30 2.44 1.17
C GLY A 19 -7.58 0.94 1.06
N THR A 20 -8.68 0.46 1.64
CA THR A 20 -9.15 -0.94 1.52
C THR A 20 -9.53 -1.25 0.08
N SER A 21 -10.32 -0.39 -0.55
CA SER A 21 -10.72 -0.56 -1.95
C SER A 21 -9.53 -0.44 -2.90
N MET A 22 -8.61 0.51 -2.64
CA MET A 22 -7.37 0.64 -3.42
C MET A 22 -6.50 -0.62 -3.30
N ALA A 23 -6.30 -1.13 -2.08
CA ALA A 23 -5.51 -2.33 -1.84
C ALA A 23 -6.12 -3.58 -2.49
N ALA A 24 -7.46 -3.70 -2.46
CA ALA A 24 -8.18 -4.78 -3.15
C ALA A 24 -7.97 -4.71 -4.67
N ARG A 25 -8.02 -3.51 -5.27
CA ARG A 25 -7.75 -3.34 -6.71
C ARG A 25 -6.31 -3.74 -7.06
N VAL A 26 -5.34 -3.29 -6.27
CA VAL A 26 -3.92 -3.69 -6.45
C VAL A 26 -3.76 -5.21 -6.34
N ALA A 27 -4.46 -5.86 -5.39
CA ALA A 27 -4.42 -7.31 -5.24
C ALA A 27 -4.94 -8.02 -6.49
N THR A 28 -6.12 -7.65 -6.98
CA THR A 28 -6.70 -8.23 -8.19
C THR A 28 -5.79 -8.03 -9.41
N ALA A 29 -5.22 -6.85 -9.59
CA ALA A 29 -4.32 -6.57 -10.71
C ALA A 29 -3.00 -7.35 -10.61
N ALA A 30 -2.47 -7.54 -9.40
CA ALA A 30 -1.26 -8.32 -9.18
C ALA A 30 -1.49 -9.83 -9.38
N GLU A 31 -2.61 -10.37 -8.91
CA GLU A 31 -3.03 -11.75 -9.17
C GLU A 31 -3.20 -12.01 -10.67
N ALA A 32 -3.85 -11.08 -11.39
CA ALA A 32 -3.97 -11.14 -12.85
C ALA A 32 -2.62 -11.06 -13.57
N ALA A 33 -1.62 -10.42 -12.95
CA ALA A 33 -0.24 -10.38 -13.43
C ALA A 33 0.59 -11.62 -13.03
N GLY A 34 -0.01 -12.59 -12.34
CA GLY A 34 0.60 -13.88 -11.98
C GLY A 34 1.27 -13.93 -10.61
N ALA A 35 1.08 -12.94 -9.74
CA ALA A 35 1.64 -12.96 -8.39
C ALA A 35 0.84 -13.84 -7.42
N GLU A 36 1.52 -14.47 -6.46
CA GLU A 36 0.89 -14.98 -5.24
C GLU A 36 0.72 -13.80 -4.28
N VAL A 37 -0.51 -13.47 -3.86
CA VAL A 37 -0.79 -12.23 -3.11
C VAL A 37 -1.20 -12.50 -1.66
N ARG A 38 -0.62 -11.72 -0.73
CA ARG A 38 -1.14 -11.54 0.63
C ARG A 38 -1.62 -10.12 0.82
N LEU A 39 -2.93 -9.95 0.97
CA LEU A 39 -3.55 -8.68 1.35
C LEU A 39 -3.67 -8.59 2.88
N ARG A 40 -3.08 -7.55 3.48
CA ARG A 40 -3.01 -7.39 4.94
C ARG A 40 -3.30 -5.95 5.36
N HIS A 41 -4.26 -5.80 6.26
CA HIS A 41 -4.53 -4.52 6.92
C HIS A 41 -3.62 -4.38 8.15
N ALA A 42 -3.01 -3.22 8.33
CA ALA A 42 -2.23 -2.89 9.52
C ALA A 42 -3.19 -2.63 10.69
N ALA A 43 -2.95 -3.30 11.82
CA ALA A 43 -3.85 -3.28 12.96
C ALA A 43 -4.24 -1.86 13.39
N GLU A 44 -5.53 -1.65 13.65
CA GLU A 44 -6.02 -0.40 14.22
C GLU A 44 -5.41 -0.17 15.61
N THR A 45 -4.93 1.05 15.86
CA THR A 45 -4.32 1.43 17.14
C THR A 45 -5.20 2.37 17.95
N ALA A 46 -6.24 2.94 17.35
CA ALA A 46 -7.23 3.74 18.05
C ALA A 46 -8.24 2.84 18.79
N ASP A 47 -8.73 3.32 19.93
CA ASP A 47 -9.86 2.70 20.63
C ASP A 47 -11.12 2.79 19.75
N PRO A 48 -11.83 1.67 19.47
CA PRO A 48 -13.08 1.68 18.72
C PRO A 48 -14.13 2.68 19.21
N GLU A 49 -14.20 2.95 20.52
CA GLU A 49 -15.13 3.94 21.06
C GLU A 49 -14.84 5.36 20.53
N SER A 50 -13.57 5.68 20.28
CA SER A 50 -13.15 7.02 19.82
C SER A 50 -13.65 7.39 18.42
N PHE A 51 -13.93 6.39 17.57
CA PHE A 51 -14.41 6.59 16.21
C PHE A 51 -15.81 6.04 15.95
N ALA A 52 -16.53 5.58 16.98
CA ALA A 52 -17.88 5.03 16.86
C ALA A 52 -18.91 5.99 16.22
N HIS A 53 -18.65 7.30 16.28
CA HIS A 53 -19.47 8.33 15.64
C HIS A 53 -19.23 8.45 14.12
N ASN A 54 -18.20 7.79 13.58
CA ASN A 54 -17.86 7.78 12.16
C ASN A 54 -18.27 6.44 11.52
N PRO A 55 -19.43 6.37 10.85
CA PRO A 55 -19.96 5.11 10.35
C PRO A 55 -19.04 4.43 9.31
N ALA A 56 -18.30 5.21 8.51
CA ALA A 56 -17.38 4.64 7.54
C ALA A 56 -16.13 4.03 8.21
N TRP A 57 -15.66 4.62 9.31
CA TRP A 57 -14.55 4.04 10.07
C TRP A 57 -15.00 2.79 10.82
N THR A 58 -16.13 2.85 11.52
CA THR A 58 -16.72 1.70 12.22
C THR A 58 -16.93 0.52 11.27
N ALA A 59 -17.59 0.73 10.13
CA ALA A 59 -17.85 -0.34 9.16
C ALA A 59 -16.56 -0.96 8.61
N ASN A 60 -15.55 -0.14 8.29
CA ASN A 60 -14.28 -0.65 7.81
C ASN A 60 -13.48 -1.37 8.92
N TYR A 61 -13.52 -0.90 10.17
CA TYR A 61 -12.93 -1.58 11.31
C TYR A 61 -13.57 -2.97 11.51
N GLU A 62 -14.90 -3.03 11.59
CA GLU A 62 -15.66 -4.28 11.75
C GLU A 62 -15.37 -5.27 10.63
N ALA A 63 -15.24 -4.79 9.38
CA ALA A 63 -14.87 -5.63 8.24
C ALA A 63 -13.47 -6.26 8.35
N HIS A 64 -12.61 -5.78 9.25
CA HIS A 64 -11.27 -6.32 9.53
C HIS A 64 -11.18 -7.10 10.84
N VAL A 65 -12.18 -7.01 11.73
CA VAL A 65 -12.21 -7.80 12.96
C VAL A 65 -12.15 -9.30 12.62
N GLY A 66 -11.25 -10.02 13.30
CA GLY A 66 -11.04 -11.46 13.09
C GLY A 66 -10.22 -11.83 11.85
N LYS A 67 -9.85 -10.87 10.99
CA LYS A 67 -8.92 -11.10 9.88
C LYS A 67 -7.46 -10.98 10.34
N PRO A 68 -6.52 -11.71 9.73
CA PRO A 68 -5.11 -11.58 10.08
C PRO A 68 -4.59 -10.18 9.75
N ALA A 69 -4.08 -9.48 10.77
CA ALA A 69 -3.36 -8.23 10.59
C ALA A 69 -1.99 -8.47 9.93
N ALA A 70 -1.42 -7.41 9.35
CA ALA A 70 -0.06 -7.46 8.82
C ALA A 70 0.96 -7.81 9.90
N THR A 71 1.87 -8.74 9.60
CA THR A 71 3.02 -9.03 10.45
C THR A 71 4.32 -8.94 9.65
N GLY A 72 5.45 -8.89 10.34
CA GLY A 72 6.77 -8.92 9.68
C GLY A 72 7.00 -10.20 8.85
N GLU A 73 6.33 -11.31 9.18
CA GLU A 73 6.41 -12.56 8.42
C GLU A 73 5.85 -12.41 7.00
N ASP A 74 4.86 -11.53 6.81
CA ASP A 74 4.33 -11.24 5.47
C ASP A 74 5.38 -10.55 4.60
N ILE A 75 6.24 -9.69 5.17
CA ILE A 75 7.35 -9.07 4.42
C ILE A 75 8.45 -10.09 4.17
N VAL A 76 8.80 -10.93 5.15
CA VAL A 76 9.81 -11.98 4.98
C VAL A 76 9.43 -12.95 3.87
N TRP A 77 8.15 -13.35 3.82
CA TRP A 77 7.61 -14.23 2.79
C TRP A 77 7.63 -13.62 1.38
N ALA A 78 7.49 -12.30 1.26
CA ALA A 78 7.29 -11.63 -0.02
C ALA A 78 8.61 -11.29 -0.76
N ASP A 79 8.58 -11.32 -2.09
CA ASP A 79 9.62 -10.78 -2.97
C ASP A 79 9.40 -9.29 -3.21
N ALA A 80 8.13 -8.87 -3.17
CA ALA A 80 7.70 -7.48 -3.32
C ALA A 80 6.69 -7.08 -2.24
N VAL A 81 6.70 -5.80 -1.86
CA VAL A 81 5.72 -5.22 -0.93
C VAL A 81 5.18 -3.90 -1.49
N ILE A 82 3.86 -3.78 -1.59
CA ILE A 82 3.19 -2.51 -1.87
C ILE A 82 2.55 -2.01 -0.57
N PHE A 83 2.94 -0.81 -0.14
CA PHE A 83 2.42 -0.18 1.06
C PHE A 83 1.32 0.83 0.76
N GLY A 84 0.28 0.87 1.60
CA GLY A 84 -0.83 1.81 1.46
C GLY A 84 -1.14 2.59 2.73
N SER A 85 -1.28 3.92 2.65
CA SER A 85 -1.70 4.71 3.82
C SER A 85 -2.47 5.96 3.44
N PRO A 86 -3.56 6.32 4.14
CA PRO A 86 -4.11 7.67 4.04
C PRO A 86 -3.10 8.67 4.60
N THR A 87 -3.11 9.89 4.07
CA THR A 87 -2.27 10.96 4.62
C THR A 87 -2.74 11.35 6.02
N ARG A 88 -1.77 11.66 6.88
CA ARG A 88 -1.92 12.45 8.11
C ARG A 88 -0.84 13.52 8.09
N PHE A 89 -1.23 14.74 7.73
CA PHE A 89 -0.34 15.90 7.64
C PHE A 89 0.91 15.66 6.76
N GLY A 90 0.74 15.00 5.61
CA GLY A 90 1.84 14.70 4.69
C GLY A 90 2.72 13.51 5.09
N SER A 91 2.28 12.71 6.05
CA SER A 91 2.94 11.47 6.48
C SER A 91 1.98 10.28 6.49
N PRO A 92 2.49 9.03 6.47
CA PRO A 92 1.65 7.85 6.68
C PRO A 92 0.91 7.90 8.02
N ALA A 93 -0.27 7.30 8.08
CA ALA A 93 -1.05 7.23 9.29
C ALA A 93 -0.35 6.43 10.40
N ALA A 94 -0.62 6.80 11.65
CA ALA A 94 0.00 6.21 12.83
C ALA A 94 -0.10 4.67 12.90
N PRO A 95 -1.21 4.02 12.53
CA PRO A 95 -1.28 2.55 12.54
C PRO A 95 -0.29 1.87 11.60
N LEU A 96 -0.12 2.39 10.37
CA LEU A 96 0.92 1.87 9.47
C LEU A 96 2.32 2.17 10.02
N ARG A 97 2.50 3.34 10.63
CA ARG A 97 3.79 3.70 11.24
C ARG A 97 4.15 2.76 12.40
N ALA A 98 3.19 2.44 13.27
CA ALA A 98 3.38 1.49 14.35
C ALA A 98 3.77 0.09 13.83
N PHE A 99 3.14 -0.36 12.74
CA PHE A 99 3.57 -1.58 12.06
C PHE A 99 5.03 -1.49 11.59
N LEU A 100 5.43 -0.41 10.90
CA LEU A 100 6.81 -0.23 10.43
C LEU A 100 7.82 -0.19 11.58
N ASP A 101 7.50 0.51 12.67
CA ASP A 101 8.37 0.62 13.85
C ASP A 101 8.57 -0.73 14.55
N SER A 102 7.61 -1.67 14.42
CA SER A 102 7.73 -3.04 14.97
C SER A 102 8.78 -3.91 14.25
N LEU A 103 9.25 -3.50 13.07
CA LEU A 103 10.12 -4.32 12.21
C LEU A 103 11.61 -4.22 12.56
N GLY A 104 11.99 -3.51 13.63
CA GLY A 104 13.40 -3.28 13.99
C GLY A 104 14.24 -4.56 14.13
N GLY A 105 13.64 -5.65 14.64
CA GLY A 105 14.32 -6.95 14.75
C GLY A 105 14.57 -7.64 13.41
N LEU A 106 13.67 -7.48 12.42
CA LEU A 106 13.88 -8.00 11.07
C LEU A 106 14.86 -7.15 10.27
N TRP A 107 14.77 -5.83 10.46
CA TRP A 107 15.71 -4.86 9.90
C TRP A 107 17.15 -5.16 10.32
N SER A 108 17.40 -5.36 11.61
CA SER A 108 18.75 -5.65 12.12
C SER A 108 19.33 -6.99 11.60
N GLN A 109 18.45 -7.91 11.20
CA GLN A 109 18.81 -9.20 10.58
C GLN A 109 18.97 -9.12 9.06
N GLY A 110 18.76 -7.96 8.43
CA GLY A 110 18.79 -7.80 6.97
C GLY A 110 17.62 -8.45 6.23
N LYS A 111 16.58 -8.91 6.94
CA LYS A 111 15.46 -9.67 6.35
C LYS A 111 14.48 -8.82 5.51
N LEU A 112 14.67 -7.51 5.52
CA LEU A 112 13.88 -6.54 4.75
C LEU A 112 14.62 -6.06 3.48
N ALA A 113 15.90 -6.43 3.33
CA ALA A 113 16.73 -5.98 2.21
C ALA A 113 16.37 -6.70 0.91
N ASP A 114 16.73 -6.07 -0.20
CA ASP A 114 16.65 -6.60 -1.57
C ASP A 114 15.24 -6.97 -2.06
N LYS A 115 14.21 -6.63 -1.28
CA LYS A 115 12.81 -6.75 -1.68
C LYS A 115 12.40 -5.54 -2.52
N VAL A 116 11.47 -5.76 -3.45
CA VAL A 116 10.87 -4.68 -4.23
C VAL A 116 9.85 -3.94 -3.38
N TYR A 117 9.86 -2.61 -3.42
CA TYR A 117 8.95 -1.76 -2.65
C TYR A 117 8.29 -0.68 -3.49
N ALA A 118 6.99 -0.46 -3.30
CA ALA A 118 6.26 0.67 -3.84
C ALA A 118 5.13 1.11 -2.89
N GLY A 119 4.41 2.18 -3.23
CA GLY A 119 3.28 2.59 -2.41
C GLY A 119 2.18 3.38 -3.11
N PHE A 120 1.04 3.45 -2.42
CA PHE A 120 -0.11 4.28 -2.76
C PHE A 120 -0.63 5.03 -1.52
N THR A 121 -1.42 6.07 -1.74
CA THR A 121 -1.96 6.91 -0.68
C THR A 121 -3.34 7.45 -1.01
N SER A 122 -3.97 8.09 -0.03
CA SER A 122 -5.22 8.83 -0.22
C SER A 122 -5.24 10.12 0.59
N THR A 123 -5.79 11.18 0.03
CA THR A 123 -5.89 12.52 0.63
C THR A 123 -7.29 13.09 0.42
N GLN A 124 -7.72 14.07 1.20
CA GLN A 124 -9.00 14.76 0.93
C GLN A 124 -8.90 15.81 -0.19
N THR A 125 -7.68 16.24 -0.52
CA THR A 125 -7.41 17.26 -1.56
C THR A 125 -6.19 16.86 -2.39
N ALA A 126 -6.14 17.30 -3.65
CA ALA A 126 -5.08 16.95 -4.59
C ALA A 126 -3.67 17.21 -4.05
N HIS A 127 -3.44 18.42 -3.51
CA HIS A 127 -2.14 18.84 -2.97
C HIS A 127 -2.03 18.69 -1.45
N GLY A 128 -2.94 17.93 -0.83
CA GLY A 128 -3.00 17.71 0.63
C GLY A 128 -1.96 16.74 1.19
N GLY A 129 -0.85 16.52 0.47
CA GLY A 129 0.25 15.65 0.92
C GLY A 129 0.29 14.25 0.30
N GLN A 130 -0.26 14.04 -0.90
CA GLN A 130 -0.12 12.75 -1.60
C GLN A 130 1.36 12.42 -1.81
N GLU A 131 2.10 13.36 -2.39
CA GLU A 131 3.52 13.21 -2.70
C GLU A 131 4.36 13.06 -1.42
N SER A 132 4.19 13.95 -0.45
CA SER A 132 4.96 13.90 0.80
C SER A 132 4.73 12.64 1.62
N THR A 133 3.50 12.11 1.64
CA THR A 133 3.19 10.84 2.32
C THR A 133 3.99 9.68 1.72
N LEU A 134 4.05 9.62 0.38
CA LEU A 134 4.80 8.59 -0.34
C LEU A 134 6.32 8.79 -0.17
N LEU A 135 6.82 10.02 -0.27
CA LEU A 135 8.23 10.32 -0.05
C LEU A 135 8.70 9.93 1.36
N ASN A 136 7.92 10.28 2.39
CA ASN A 136 8.21 9.91 3.78
C ASN A 136 8.19 8.39 3.99
N LEU A 137 7.24 7.68 3.36
CA LEU A 137 7.23 6.23 3.35
C LEU A 137 8.52 5.68 2.70
N TYR A 138 8.92 6.18 1.54
CA TYR A 138 10.10 5.69 0.84
C TYR A 138 11.40 5.91 1.61
N VAL A 139 11.52 6.99 2.39
CA VAL A 139 12.67 7.17 3.29
C VAL A 139 12.80 5.98 4.25
N THR A 140 11.69 5.51 4.84
CA THR A 140 11.71 4.29 5.67
C THR A 140 12.14 3.06 4.87
N LEU A 141 11.62 2.89 3.66
CA LEU A 141 11.92 1.72 2.82
C LEU A 141 13.38 1.71 2.30
N MET A 142 14.02 2.88 2.17
CA MET A 142 15.46 2.98 1.89
C MET A 142 16.29 2.43 3.06
N HIS A 143 15.89 2.69 4.31
CA HIS A 143 16.56 2.11 5.49
C HIS A 143 16.44 0.58 5.57
N PHE A 144 15.42 -0.01 4.93
CA PHE A 144 15.30 -1.46 4.82
C PHE A 144 16.30 -2.07 3.83
N GLY A 145 17.01 -1.27 3.02
CA GLY A 145 17.77 -1.77 1.87
C GLY A 145 16.85 -2.17 0.71
N GLY A 146 15.68 -1.52 0.62
CA GLY A 146 14.66 -1.85 -0.35
C GLY A 146 14.95 -1.35 -1.76
N ILE A 147 14.53 -2.12 -2.77
CA ILE A 147 14.58 -1.72 -4.18
C ILE A 147 13.28 -0.96 -4.49
N ILE A 148 13.37 0.37 -4.57
CA ILE A 148 12.19 1.21 -4.79
C ILE A 148 11.75 1.17 -6.26
N VAL A 149 10.50 0.75 -6.48
CA VAL A 149 9.87 0.53 -7.79
C VAL A 149 8.59 1.38 -7.89
N ALA A 150 8.74 2.70 -7.71
CA ALA A 150 7.67 3.68 -7.94
C ALA A 150 7.19 3.64 -9.41
N PRO A 151 5.91 3.95 -9.71
CA PRO A 151 5.36 3.80 -11.05
C PRO A 151 6.05 4.72 -12.08
N GLY A 152 6.49 5.91 -11.66
CA GLY A 152 7.00 6.94 -12.56
C GLY A 152 5.98 7.30 -13.65
N TYR A 153 6.48 7.85 -14.74
CA TYR A 153 5.70 8.09 -15.97
C TYR A 153 5.97 6.99 -17.00
N THR A 154 5.93 5.73 -16.57
CA THR A 154 6.31 4.58 -17.40
C THR A 154 5.18 4.04 -18.27
N ASP A 155 3.98 4.61 -18.15
CA ASP A 155 2.80 4.30 -18.96
C ASP A 155 1.98 5.59 -19.14
N PRO A 156 1.35 5.83 -20.32
CA PRO A 156 0.48 7.00 -20.55
C PRO A 156 -0.56 7.26 -19.46
N VAL A 157 -1.10 6.21 -18.81
CA VAL A 157 -2.08 6.38 -17.73
C VAL A 157 -1.52 7.20 -16.56
N LYS A 158 -0.20 7.16 -16.34
CA LYS A 158 0.45 7.90 -15.25
C LYS A 158 0.56 9.40 -15.49
N PHE A 159 0.34 9.87 -16.72
CA PHE A 159 0.22 11.29 -17.01
C PHE A 159 -1.17 11.84 -16.63
N VAL A 160 -2.17 10.97 -16.42
CA VAL A 160 -3.54 11.37 -16.06
C VAL A 160 -3.65 11.70 -14.58
N ASP A 161 -3.12 10.84 -13.69
CA ASP A 161 -3.08 11.11 -12.24
C ASP A 161 -1.87 11.97 -11.83
N GLY A 162 -0.80 12.00 -12.64
CA GLY A 162 0.29 12.98 -12.51
C GLY A 162 1.23 12.78 -11.32
N ASN A 163 1.19 11.61 -10.66
CA ASN A 163 2.03 11.34 -9.48
C ASN A 163 3.08 10.26 -9.77
N PRO A 164 4.36 10.59 -9.98
CA PRO A 164 5.38 9.59 -10.31
C PRO A 164 5.82 8.75 -9.09
N TYR A 165 5.59 9.24 -7.87
CA TYR A 165 6.03 8.58 -6.64
C TYR A 165 5.17 7.36 -6.28
N GLY A 166 3.92 7.35 -6.70
CA GLY A 166 2.96 6.30 -6.36
C GLY A 166 1.61 6.64 -6.94
N VAL A 167 0.55 6.02 -6.42
CA VAL A 167 -0.82 6.35 -6.81
C VAL A 167 -1.53 7.04 -5.65
N GLY A 168 -2.23 8.14 -5.93
CA GLY A 168 -2.93 8.92 -4.93
C GLY A 168 -4.41 9.07 -5.27
N LEU A 169 -5.29 8.70 -4.32
CA LEU A 169 -6.73 8.95 -4.43
C LEU A 169 -7.13 10.24 -3.72
N ILE A 170 -7.89 11.11 -4.38
CA ILE A 170 -8.61 12.20 -3.70
C ILE A 170 -9.90 11.61 -3.10
N ALA A 171 -9.84 11.24 -1.84
CA ALA A 171 -10.91 10.60 -1.08
C ALA A 171 -12.02 11.58 -0.68
N ASN A 172 -13.26 11.19 -0.93
CA ASN A 172 -14.48 11.89 -0.54
C ASN A 172 -15.56 10.87 -0.10
N ARG A 173 -16.79 11.30 0.17
CA ARG A 173 -17.80 10.36 0.68
C ARG A 173 -18.36 9.46 -0.42
N GLU A 174 -18.21 9.88 -1.66
CA GLU A 174 -18.78 9.26 -2.84
C GLU A 174 -17.90 8.15 -3.42
N ASN A 175 -16.60 8.10 -3.05
CA ASN A 175 -15.61 7.22 -3.68
C ASN A 175 -14.90 6.21 -2.75
N ILE A 176 -15.60 5.76 -1.70
CA ILE A 176 -15.06 4.76 -0.76
C ILE A 176 -14.87 3.40 -1.45
N THR A 177 -15.89 2.90 -2.13
CA THR A 177 -15.91 1.53 -2.71
C THR A 177 -15.54 1.49 -4.19
N ALA A 178 -15.72 2.60 -4.90
CA ALA A 178 -15.35 2.77 -6.29
C ALA A 178 -14.69 4.15 -6.46
N PHE A 179 -13.65 4.22 -7.28
CA PHE A 179 -12.96 5.46 -7.63
C PHE A 179 -12.85 5.56 -9.15
N ASP A 180 -12.43 6.72 -9.64
CA ASP A 180 -12.34 7.01 -11.06
C ASP A 180 -11.39 6.07 -11.83
N ASP A 181 -11.59 6.01 -13.14
CA ASP A 181 -10.79 5.17 -14.04
C ASP A 181 -9.32 5.57 -14.00
N ALA A 182 -9.01 6.87 -13.85
CA ALA A 182 -7.64 7.35 -13.75
C ALA A 182 -6.89 6.73 -12.57
N THR A 183 -7.50 6.69 -11.38
CA THR A 183 -6.93 6.05 -10.20
C THR A 183 -6.86 4.54 -10.38
N ALA A 184 -7.89 3.92 -10.95
CA ALA A 184 -7.93 2.48 -11.18
C ALA A 184 -6.83 2.01 -12.14
N ASP A 185 -6.66 2.68 -13.26
CA ASP A 185 -5.64 2.37 -14.27
C ASP A 185 -4.23 2.58 -13.70
N ALA A 186 -4.03 3.63 -12.90
CA ALA A 186 -2.75 3.88 -12.24
C ALA A 186 -2.41 2.80 -11.20
N LEU A 187 -3.39 2.31 -10.41
CA LEU A 187 -3.19 1.19 -9.48
C LEU A 187 -2.88 -0.12 -10.21
N ASP A 188 -3.56 -0.39 -11.32
CA ASP A 188 -3.30 -1.58 -12.14
C ASP A 188 -1.90 -1.54 -12.75
N HIS A 189 -1.48 -0.36 -13.22
CA HIS A 189 -0.12 -0.14 -13.70
C HIS A 189 0.92 -0.34 -12.59
N LEU A 190 0.69 0.23 -11.40
CA LEU A 190 1.55 0.05 -10.23
C LEU A 190 1.75 -1.43 -9.92
N ALA A 191 0.65 -2.19 -9.82
CA ALA A 191 0.68 -3.62 -9.53
C ALA A 191 1.47 -4.41 -10.60
N ARG A 192 1.12 -4.24 -11.89
CA ARG A 192 1.79 -4.92 -13.00
C ARG A 192 3.28 -4.62 -13.05
N ARG A 193 3.66 -3.36 -12.82
CA ARG A 193 5.06 -2.94 -12.83
C ARG A 193 5.85 -3.55 -11.68
N VAL A 194 5.30 -3.54 -10.47
CA VAL A 194 5.94 -4.15 -9.29
C VAL A 194 6.13 -5.65 -9.49
N VAL A 195 5.08 -6.36 -9.92
CA VAL A 195 5.13 -7.81 -10.21
C VAL A 195 6.15 -8.12 -11.31
N GLY A 196 6.15 -7.33 -12.39
CA GLY A 196 7.07 -7.50 -13.51
C GLY A 196 8.53 -7.26 -13.15
N VAL A 197 8.83 -6.31 -12.25
CA VAL A 197 10.21 -6.09 -11.77
C VAL A 197 10.62 -7.16 -10.78
N ALA A 198 9.78 -7.54 -9.82
CA ALA A 198 10.06 -8.61 -8.87
C ALA A 198 10.38 -9.93 -9.58
N SER A 199 9.62 -10.27 -10.64
CA SER A 199 9.86 -11.47 -11.46
C SER A 199 11.22 -11.49 -12.16
N ARG A 200 11.83 -10.33 -12.43
CA ARG A 200 13.15 -10.22 -13.09
C ARG A 200 14.31 -10.29 -12.11
N LEU A 201 14.05 -10.06 -10.83
CA LEU A 201 15.04 -10.11 -9.75
C LEU A 201 15.08 -11.49 -9.07
N ALA A 202 14.02 -12.29 -9.26
CA ALA A 202 13.88 -13.66 -8.74
C ALA A 202 14.70 -14.71 -9.52
#